data_AF-A0A2V2LF35-F1
#
_entry.id   AF-A0A2V2LF35-F1
#
_cell.length_a   1.000
_cell.length_b   1.000
_cell.length_c   1.000
_cell.angle_alpha   90.00
_cell.angle_beta   90.00
_cell.angle_gamma   90.00
#
_symmetry.space_group_name_H-M   'P 1'
#
loop_
_entity.id
_entity.type
_entity.pdbx_description
1 polymer ?
#
loop_
_entity_poly.entity_id
_entity_poly.type
_entity_poly.pdbx_seq_one_letter_code
_entity_poly.pdbx_strand_id
1 'polypeptide(L)'
;MAQKILVLGGGFAGMYAANQVKRRLGAKADVEVISRDNYFVFQPLLPEVAAGSIAPLHAVSPLRELLRGVFVRKARVESVDFERKIVTVFQGVQRRPTEVPYDHLVVALGQEVDLSRMPGLTDHALTMKTLEDARRLRAHVIERLEHAEITQLPDVKRGALTFTVIGGGFSGIETVGEMKELIDRSLRFYPNVDPGEVRVVVLEFAHRILGEMPEKLADYAHRTLARRGIEIQTGVGVASATGTQLVTTAGEVIDTRTIVATIGNAPSPIVLRLDLPIEKGKIAVDRTMRVTGRDDVWSLGDCAMIPMKDNASARGDFAPPTAQFAVREARQVAENIAASLEGKPLSPFVYASQGALASLGARRGVAEVRGMQFTGFSAWLLWRMYYLAFLPGIATRARVLINWILDGLSPRSVVHLRAETPRDIRHHQYRAGDRVYERGNRADGVYTVIEGALEVRRMNKDGTETTRNIGPGDHFGERILFGETRRGATVRALEDSRVMVIHEEAFLNLAEGFAPLQSYFSDYLRETHGLDWTPSRPGRKNAAQ
;
A
#
# COMPACT_ATOMS: atom_id res chain seq x y z
N MET A 1 38.62 19.15 -2.48
CA MET A 1 37.69 18.45 -3.40
C MET A 1 36.30 18.51 -2.80
N ALA A 2 35.26 18.52 -3.64
CA ALA A 2 33.88 18.43 -3.14
C ALA A 2 33.64 17.05 -2.54
N GLN A 3 32.97 16.99 -1.40
CA GLN A 3 32.65 15.76 -0.67
C GLN A 3 31.44 15.08 -1.31
N LYS A 4 31.53 13.78 -1.57
CA LYS A 4 30.46 12.96 -2.16
C LYS A 4 29.46 12.57 -1.08
N ILE A 5 28.28 13.17 -1.12
CA ILE A 5 27.21 12.90 -0.17
C ILE A 5 26.11 12.12 -0.88
N LEU A 6 26.00 10.84 -0.56
CA LEU A 6 25.04 9.94 -1.17
C LEU A 6 23.83 9.75 -0.26
N VAL A 7 22.63 9.95 -0.80
CA VAL A 7 21.37 9.83 -0.07
C VAL A 7 20.54 8.70 -0.66
N LEU A 8 20.16 7.74 0.18
CA LEU A 8 19.34 6.59 -0.19
C LEU A 8 17.88 6.86 0.18
N GLY A 9 17.04 7.08 -0.83
CA GLY A 9 15.59 7.33 -0.69
C GLY A 9 15.17 8.72 -1.13
N GLY A 10 14.13 8.80 -1.97
CA GLY A 10 13.52 10.04 -2.46
C GLY A 10 12.27 10.50 -1.71
N GLY A 11 12.01 9.96 -0.51
CA GLY A 11 10.86 10.32 0.32
C GLY A 11 11.04 11.62 1.10
N PHE A 12 10.19 11.87 2.11
CA PHE A 12 10.27 13.07 2.96
C PHE A 12 11.67 13.26 3.57
N ALA A 13 12.23 12.24 4.21
CA ALA A 13 13.53 12.39 4.88
C ALA A 13 14.67 12.65 3.87
N GLY A 14 14.80 11.80 2.85
CA GLY A 14 15.91 11.87 1.90
C GLY A 14 15.87 13.08 0.96
N MET A 15 14.70 13.41 0.40
CA MET A 15 14.57 14.59 -0.49
C MET A 15 14.88 15.89 0.26
N TYR A 16 14.32 16.09 1.45
CA TYR A 16 14.62 17.28 2.23
C TYR A 16 16.08 17.29 2.73
N ALA A 17 16.67 16.13 3.07
CA ALA A 17 18.07 16.06 3.49
C ALA A 17 19.01 16.48 2.36
N ALA A 18 18.84 15.91 1.16
CA ALA A 18 19.65 16.26 0.00
C ALA A 18 19.56 17.76 -0.34
N ASN A 19 18.35 18.32 -0.30
CA ASN A 19 18.13 19.75 -0.53
C ASN A 19 18.83 20.63 0.53
N GLN A 20 18.71 20.27 1.81
CA GLN A 20 19.33 21.04 2.90
C GLN A 20 20.86 20.95 2.88
N VAL A 21 21.41 19.76 2.60
CA VAL A 21 22.85 19.56 2.42
C VAL A 21 23.35 20.43 1.26
N LYS A 22 22.71 20.36 0.09
CA LYS A 22 23.12 21.15 -1.07
C LYS A 22 23.05 22.65 -0.80
N ARG A 23 21.98 23.12 -0.14
CA ARG A 23 21.80 24.54 0.21
C ARG A 23 22.89 25.04 1.17
N ARG A 24 23.35 24.20 2.11
CA ARG A 24 24.36 24.57 3.11
C ARG A 24 25.77 24.53 2.57
N LEU A 25 26.12 23.46 1.85
CA LEU A 25 27.50 23.20 1.43
C LEU A 25 27.80 23.72 0.02
N GLY A 26 26.78 23.97 -0.81
CA GLY A 26 26.94 24.55 -2.14
C GLY A 26 27.86 23.69 -3.02
N ALA A 27 28.98 24.27 -3.46
CA ALA A 27 30.00 23.60 -4.27
C ALA A 27 30.93 22.68 -3.46
N LYS A 28 30.91 22.75 -2.12
CA LYS A 28 31.71 21.86 -1.26
C LYS A 28 31.15 20.43 -1.20
N ALA A 29 29.92 20.22 -1.67
CA ALA A 29 29.27 18.92 -1.69
C ALA A 29 28.77 18.56 -3.10
N ASP A 30 29.16 17.37 -3.54
CA ASP A 30 28.55 16.67 -4.66
C ASP A 30 27.47 15.74 -4.10
N VAL A 31 26.20 16.10 -4.29
CA VAL A 31 25.07 15.42 -3.64
C VAL A 31 24.36 14.56 -4.67
N GLU A 32 24.19 13.28 -4.36
CA GLU A 32 23.46 12.33 -5.18
C GLU A 32 22.32 11.68 -4.39
N VAL A 33 21.13 11.58 -4.99
CA VAL A 33 19.97 10.87 -4.44
C VAL A 33 19.68 9.64 -5.28
N ILE A 34 19.71 8.46 -4.65
CA ILE A 34 19.25 7.21 -5.25
C ILE A 34 17.83 6.93 -4.79
N SER A 35 16.91 6.78 -5.72
CA SER A 35 15.50 6.46 -5.43
C SER A 35 14.93 5.46 -6.43
N ARG A 36 14.05 4.57 -5.97
CA ARG A 36 13.32 3.62 -6.83
C ARG A 36 12.43 4.38 -7.83
N ASP A 37 11.82 5.46 -7.35
CA ASP A 37 10.94 6.34 -8.12
C ASP A 37 11.65 7.65 -8.46
N ASN A 38 11.31 8.24 -9.61
CA ASN A 38 11.83 9.54 -10.04
C ASN A 38 11.01 10.74 -9.53
N TYR A 39 10.03 10.49 -8.66
CA TYR A 39 9.13 11.49 -8.09
C TYR A 39 9.06 11.35 -6.57
N PHE A 40 8.81 12.46 -5.91
CA PHE A 40 8.44 12.55 -4.51
C PHE A 40 6.93 12.41 -4.39
N VAL A 41 6.46 11.65 -3.38
CA VAL A 41 5.03 11.50 -3.05
C VAL A 41 4.70 12.29 -1.80
N PHE A 42 3.74 13.18 -1.90
CA PHE A 42 3.17 13.85 -0.74
C PHE A 42 2.05 13.00 -0.14
N GLN A 43 2.47 12.02 0.67
CA GLN A 43 1.62 11.00 1.28
C GLN A 43 0.31 11.51 1.93
N PRO A 44 0.27 12.68 2.61
CA PRO A 44 -0.97 13.19 3.22
C PRO A 44 -2.11 13.42 2.22
N LEU A 45 -1.83 13.54 0.93
CA LEU A 45 -2.84 13.74 -0.11
C LEU A 45 -3.30 12.43 -0.78
N LEU A 46 -2.73 11.28 -0.42
CA LEU A 46 -3.13 9.98 -1.00
C LEU A 46 -4.61 9.62 -0.74
N PRO A 47 -5.20 9.87 0.45
CA PRO A 47 -6.63 9.66 0.66
C PRO A 47 -7.52 10.46 -0.31
N GLU A 48 -7.13 11.71 -0.62
CA GLU A 48 -7.83 12.54 -1.61
C GLU A 48 -7.67 11.99 -3.05
N VAL A 49 -6.51 11.41 -3.39
CA VAL A 49 -6.33 10.70 -4.67
C VAL A 49 -7.24 9.47 -4.74
N ALA A 50 -7.31 8.70 -3.66
CA ALA A 50 -8.14 7.50 -3.58
C ALA A 50 -9.64 7.80 -3.69
N ALA A 51 -10.06 8.98 -3.23
CA ALA A 51 -11.41 9.48 -3.40
C ALA A 51 -11.65 10.20 -4.73
N GLY A 52 -10.60 10.49 -5.51
CA GLY A 52 -10.69 11.25 -6.75
C GLY A 52 -11.01 12.73 -6.58
N SER A 53 -10.82 13.31 -5.39
CA SER A 53 -10.94 14.77 -5.18
C SER A 53 -9.72 15.53 -5.74
N ILE A 54 -8.58 14.85 -5.87
CA ILE A 54 -7.42 15.37 -6.59
C ILE A 54 -6.91 14.32 -7.60
N ALA A 55 -6.35 14.81 -8.70
CA ALA A 55 -5.66 13.94 -9.65
C ALA A 55 -4.35 13.38 -9.05
N PRO A 56 -3.96 12.13 -9.39
CA PRO A 56 -2.71 11.53 -8.92
C PRO A 56 -1.47 12.39 -9.12
N LEU A 57 -1.37 13.09 -10.26
CA LEU A 57 -0.23 13.97 -10.59
C LEU A 57 -0.08 15.17 -9.66
N HIS A 58 -1.12 15.52 -8.88
CA HIS A 58 -1.06 16.61 -7.90
C HIS A 58 -0.51 16.18 -6.54
N ALA A 59 -0.51 14.87 -6.25
CA ALA A 59 0.08 14.31 -5.04
C ALA A 59 1.58 14.00 -5.21
N VAL A 60 2.15 14.24 -6.39
CA VAL A 60 3.55 13.93 -6.70
C VAL A 60 4.30 15.09 -7.32
N SER A 61 5.62 15.07 -7.23
CA SER A 61 6.50 16.07 -7.85
C SER A 61 7.81 15.43 -8.32
N PRO A 62 8.30 15.71 -9.54
CA PRO A 62 9.55 15.13 -10.03
C PRO A 62 10.73 15.50 -9.12
N LEU A 63 11.51 14.51 -8.70
CA LEU A 63 12.67 14.74 -7.83
C LEU A 63 13.69 15.68 -8.48
N ARG A 64 13.86 15.60 -9.80
CA ARG A 64 14.77 16.47 -10.58
C ARG A 64 14.35 17.94 -10.56
N GLU A 65 13.04 18.22 -10.42
CA GLU A 65 12.54 19.58 -10.32
C GLU A 65 12.77 20.14 -8.91
N LEU A 66 12.55 19.30 -7.89
CA LEU A 66 12.69 19.67 -6.48
C LEU A 66 14.15 19.82 -6.05
N LEU A 67 15.05 19.03 -6.63
CA LEU A 67 16.44 18.90 -6.21
C LEU A 67 17.40 19.54 -7.22
N ARG A 68 17.25 20.84 -7.46
CA ARG A 68 18.15 21.58 -8.37
C ARG A 68 19.59 21.56 -7.84
N GLY A 69 20.54 21.14 -8.68
CA GLY A 69 21.95 21.03 -8.32
C GLY A 69 22.34 19.76 -7.53
N VAL A 70 21.42 18.80 -7.43
CA VAL A 70 21.65 17.45 -6.87
C VAL A 70 21.49 16.44 -8.01
N PHE A 71 22.37 15.45 -8.08
CA PHE A 71 22.23 14.37 -9.05
C PHE A 71 21.14 13.40 -8.59
N VAL A 72 20.15 13.11 -9.44
CA VAL A 72 19.08 12.15 -9.12
C VAL A 72 19.26 10.89 -9.97
N ARG A 73 19.45 9.74 -9.29
CA ARG A 73 19.52 8.42 -9.91
C ARG A 73 18.26 7.61 -9.61
N LYS A 74 17.54 7.22 -10.68
CA LYS A 74 16.44 6.26 -10.58
C LYS A 74 17.02 4.85 -10.60
N ALA A 75 17.22 4.25 -9.43
CA ALA A 75 17.78 2.92 -9.28
C ALA A 75 17.31 2.25 -7.97
N ARG A 76 17.42 0.92 -7.91
CA ARG A 76 17.17 0.16 -6.67
C ARG A 76 18.51 -0.11 -5.98
N VAL A 77 18.60 0.23 -4.71
CA VAL A 77 19.75 -0.11 -3.85
C VAL A 77 19.71 -1.62 -3.57
N GLU A 78 20.86 -2.27 -3.72
CA GLU A 78 21.05 -3.69 -3.40
C GLU A 78 21.87 -3.88 -2.13
N SER A 79 23.01 -3.23 -2.01
CA SER A 79 23.93 -3.39 -0.89
C SER A 79 24.79 -2.15 -0.69
N VAL A 80 25.40 -2.08 0.49
CA VAL A 80 26.38 -1.07 0.85
C VAL A 80 27.63 -1.77 1.39
N ASP A 81 28.77 -1.49 0.77
CA ASP A 81 30.08 -1.83 1.28
C ASP A 81 30.61 -0.62 2.05
N PHE A 82 30.68 -0.73 3.38
CA PHE A 82 31.09 0.38 4.23
C PHE A 82 32.60 0.54 4.34
N GLU A 83 33.38 -0.51 4.05
CA GLU A 83 34.85 -0.44 4.06
C GLU A 83 35.36 0.25 2.79
N ARG A 84 34.82 -0.15 1.63
CA ARG A 84 35.12 0.49 0.33
C ARG A 84 34.35 1.79 0.12
N LYS A 85 33.35 2.08 0.97
CA LYS A 85 32.41 3.20 0.85
C LYS A 85 31.69 3.26 -0.50
N ILE A 86 31.07 2.14 -0.88
CA ILE A 86 30.40 1.96 -2.16
C ILE A 86 28.96 1.47 -1.93
N VAL A 87 28.02 2.04 -2.68
CA VAL A 87 26.65 1.52 -2.79
C VAL A 87 26.48 0.83 -4.13
N THR A 88 26.02 -0.41 -4.12
CA THR A 88 25.68 -1.15 -5.34
C THR A 88 24.21 -0.94 -5.67
N VAL A 89 23.94 -0.51 -6.90
CA VAL A 89 22.59 -0.28 -7.41
C VAL A 89 22.32 -1.03 -8.70
N PHE A 90 21.03 -1.27 -8.96
CA PHE A 90 20.54 -1.80 -10.23
C PHE A 90 19.62 -0.80 -10.94
N GLN A 91 19.81 -0.68 -12.26
CA GLN A 91 18.99 0.17 -13.12
C GLN A 91 18.64 -0.55 -14.44
N GLY A 92 17.48 -0.21 -15.00
CA GLY A 92 17.07 -0.62 -16.34
C GLY A 92 16.71 -2.10 -16.45
N VAL A 93 16.41 -2.53 -17.69
CA VAL A 93 15.95 -3.89 -18.00
C VAL A 93 17.07 -4.92 -17.79
N GLN A 94 18.31 -4.57 -18.14
CA GLN A 94 19.46 -5.48 -18.04
C GLN A 94 20.00 -5.64 -16.61
N ARG A 95 19.55 -4.83 -15.64
CA ARG A 95 19.91 -4.90 -14.22
C ARG A 95 21.41 -5.19 -13.98
N ARG A 96 22.29 -4.43 -14.64
CA ARG A 96 23.73 -4.52 -14.37
C ARG A 96 24.06 -3.84 -13.04
N PRO A 97 24.91 -4.42 -12.20
CA PRO A 97 25.34 -3.77 -10.97
C PRO A 97 26.14 -2.51 -11.32
N THR A 98 25.87 -1.42 -10.61
CA THR A 98 26.61 -0.17 -10.73
C THR A 98 27.06 0.25 -9.34
N GLU A 99 28.38 0.42 -9.17
CA GLU A 99 28.98 0.90 -7.93
C GLU A 99 28.94 2.43 -7.88
N VAL A 100 28.43 2.98 -6.78
CA VAL A 100 28.35 4.42 -6.53
C VAL A 100 29.16 4.74 -5.26
N PRO A 101 30.33 5.37 -5.37
CA PRO A 101 31.17 5.70 -4.22
C PRO A 101 30.61 6.89 -3.42
N TYR A 102 30.86 6.93 -2.11
CA TYR A 102 30.48 8.03 -1.23
C TYR A 102 31.59 8.39 -0.23
N ASP A 103 31.57 9.63 0.25
CA ASP A 103 32.36 10.06 1.42
C ASP A 103 31.46 10.10 2.67
N HIS A 104 30.20 10.50 2.50
CA HIS A 104 29.13 10.40 3.50
C HIS A 104 27.88 9.74 2.93
N LEU A 105 27.25 8.86 3.72
CA LEU A 105 26.03 8.15 3.34
C LEU A 105 24.86 8.55 4.24
N VAL A 106 23.73 8.90 3.65
CA VAL A 106 22.47 9.18 4.35
C VAL A 106 21.45 8.11 4.00
N VAL A 107 21.08 7.28 4.97
CA VAL A 107 20.08 6.21 4.81
C VAL A 107 18.70 6.71 5.22
N ALA A 108 17.82 6.92 4.22
CA ALA A 108 16.47 7.48 4.36
C ALA A 108 15.42 6.64 3.60
N LEU A 109 15.53 5.32 3.72
CA LEU A 109 14.74 4.34 2.95
C LEU A 109 13.32 4.12 3.49
N GLY A 110 12.99 4.71 4.65
CA GLY A 110 11.67 4.64 5.25
C GLY A 110 11.25 3.24 5.67
N GLN A 111 9.94 3.01 5.72
CA GLN A 111 9.33 1.73 6.10
C GLN A 111 8.46 1.18 4.97
N GLU A 112 8.33 -0.14 4.93
CA GLU A 112 7.43 -0.85 4.03
C GLU A 112 6.17 -1.32 4.77
N VAL A 113 5.27 -2.00 4.06
CA VAL A 113 4.07 -2.62 4.63
C VAL A 113 4.26 -4.13 4.61
N ASP A 114 4.11 -4.77 5.77
CA ASP A 114 4.10 -6.22 5.92
C ASP A 114 2.80 -6.65 6.59
N LEU A 115 1.96 -7.33 5.82
CA LEU A 115 0.68 -7.89 6.28
C LEU A 115 0.76 -9.40 6.53
N SER A 116 1.94 -10.02 6.37
CA SER A 116 2.11 -11.48 6.47
C SER A 116 1.76 -12.05 7.85
N ARG A 117 1.80 -11.20 8.90
CA ARG A 117 1.43 -11.57 10.27
C ARG A 117 -0.05 -11.87 10.45
N MET A 118 -0.91 -11.40 9.54
CA MET A 118 -2.35 -11.68 9.57
C MET A 118 -2.73 -12.50 8.33
N PRO A 119 -3.11 -13.78 8.50
CA PRO A 119 -3.47 -14.66 7.39
C PRO A 119 -4.47 -14.02 6.43
N GLY A 120 -4.13 -14.08 5.13
CA GLY A 120 -4.96 -13.61 4.03
C GLY A 120 -4.91 -12.11 3.73
N LEU A 121 -4.44 -11.26 4.64
CA LEU A 121 -4.40 -9.81 4.38
C LEU A 121 -3.44 -9.45 3.24
N THR A 122 -2.30 -10.14 3.13
CA THR A 122 -1.33 -9.93 2.02
C THR A 122 -1.96 -10.16 0.64
N ASP A 123 -2.93 -11.08 0.55
CA ASP A 123 -3.56 -11.47 -0.71
C ASP A 123 -4.82 -10.64 -1.01
N HIS A 124 -5.58 -10.26 0.03
CA HIS A 124 -6.93 -9.70 -0.12
C HIS A 124 -7.07 -8.22 0.27
N ALA A 125 -6.11 -7.64 1.00
CA ALA A 125 -6.18 -6.25 1.42
C ALA A 125 -5.52 -5.28 0.41
N LEU A 126 -6.15 -4.12 0.24
CA LEU A 126 -5.57 -2.94 -0.39
C LEU A 126 -4.76 -2.15 0.65
N THR A 127 -3.64 -1.57 0.25
CA THR A 127 -2.83 -0.69 1.12
C THR A 127 -3.11 0.78 0.83
N MET A 128 -2.46 1.69 1.57
CA MET A 128 -2.54 3.14 1.34
C MET A 128 -1.20 3.84 1.63
N LYS A 129 -0.12 3.38 0.99
CA LYS A 129 1.25 3.90 1.17
C LYS A 129 1.80 4.59 -0.07
N THR A 130 1.39 4.12 -1.26
CA THR A 130 1.90 4.59 -2.55
C THR A 130 0.85 5.32 -3.38
N LEU A 131 1.28 6.02 -4.44
CA LEU A 131 0.34 6.61 -5.41
C LEU A 131 -0.52 5.55 -6.10
N GLU A 132 0.09 4.39 -6.39
CA GLU A 132 -0.61 3.27 -7.02
C GLU A 132 -1.66 2.69 -6.09
N ASP A 133 -1.37 2.57 -4.80
CA ASP A 133 -2.34 2.12 -3.79
C ASP A 133 -3.62 2.97 -3.81
N ALA A 134 -3.47 4.29 -3.81
CA ALA A 134 -4.59 5.22 -3.86
C ALA A 134 -5.41 5.03 -5.16
N ARG A 135 -4.73 4.90 -6.30
CA ARG A 135 -5.37 4.69 -7.60
C ARG A 135 -6.12 3.36 -7.66
N ARG A 136 -5.54 2.30 -7.10
CA ARG A 136 -6.14 0.96 -6.99
C ARG A 136 -7.37 0.99 -6.09
N LEU A 137 -7.31 1.65 -4.92
CA LEU A 137 -8.47 1.78 -4.04
C LEU A 137 -9.63 2.50 -4.75
N ARG A 138 -9.36 3.60 -5.46
CA ARG A 138 -10.40 4.31 -6.22
C ARG A 138 -11.07 3.40 -7.24
N ALA A 139 -10.28 2.71 -8.05
CA ALA A 139 -10.79 1.80 -9.09
C ALA A 139 -11.62 0.67 -8.46
N HIS A 140 -11.12 0.08 -7.37
CA HIS A 140 -11.81 -0.99 -6.65
C HIS A 140 -13.15 -0.55 -6.07
N VAL A 141 -13.22 0.63 -5.43
CA VAL A 141 -14.48 1.16 -4.89
C VAL A 141 -15.51 1.36 -5.99
N ILE A 142 -15.13 1.96 -7.11
CA ILE A 142 -16.03 2.13 -8.26
C ILE A 142 -16.47 0.76 -8.80
N GLU A 143 -15.55 -0.18 -8.98
CA GLU A 143 -15.87 -1.54 -9.43
C GLU A 143 -16.84 -2.28 -8.49
N ARG A 144 -16.77 -2.05 -7.18
CA ARG A 144 -17.76 -2.58 -6.24
C ARG A 144 -19.15 -1.97 -6.41
N LEU A 145 -19.24 -0.68 -6.71
CA LEU A 145 -20.51 -0.02 -7.02
C LEU A 145 -21.09 -0.52 -8.35
N GLU A 146 -20.27 -0.64 -9.40
CA GLU A 146 -20.66 -1.24 -10.69
C GLU A 146 -21.21 -2.66 -10.50
N HIS A 147 -20.55 -3.47 -9.67
CA HIS A 147 -20.99 -4.83 -9.40
C HIS A 147 -22.30 -4.87 -8.59
N ALA A 148 -22.44 -4.00 -7.59
CA ALA A 148 -23.64 -3.91 -6.76
C ALA A 148 -24.87 -3.43 -7.54
N GLU A 149 -24.67 -2.60 -8.56
CA GLU A 149 -25.73 -2.08 -9.44
C GLU A 149 -26.39 -3.17 -10.28
N ILE A 150 -25.63 -4.17 -10.74
CA ILE A 150 -26.13 -5.20 -11.66
C ILE A 150 -26.47 -6.52 -10.99
N THR A 151 -25.86 -6.83 -9.84
CA THR A 151 -26.00 -8.15 -9.22
C THR A 151 -27.41 -8.37 -8.68
N GLN A 152 -27.95 -9.56 -8.91
CA GLN A 152 -29.26 -9.98 -8.41
C GLN A 152 -29.15 -10.87 -7.16
N LEU A 153 -27.93 -11.14 -6.70
CA LEU A 153 -27.66 -12.00 -5.54
C LEU A 153 -27.52 -11.11 -4.28
N PRO A 154 -28.47 -11.15 -3.32
CA PRO A 154 -28.49 -10.22 -2.19
C PRO A 154 -27.25 -10.27 -1.30
N ASP A 155 -26.74 -11.47 -1.06
CA ASP A 155 -25.54 -11.77 -0.28
C ASP A 155 -24.27 -11.28 -0.98
N VAL A 156 -24.18 -11.40 -2.31
CA VAL A 156 -23.07 -10.81 -3.08
C VAL A 156 -23.13 -9.29 -3.02
N LYS A 157 -24.32 -8.71 -3.21
CA LYS A 157 -24.56 -7.25 -3.16
C LYS A 157 -24.16 -6.67 -1.80
N ARG A 158 -24.65 -7.28 -0.71
CA ARG A 158 -24.40 -6.82 0.67
C ARG A 158 -22.92 -6.64 0.95
N GLY A 159 -22.11 -7.66 0.69
CA GLY A 159 -20.68 -7.51 0.96
C GLY A 159 -19.98 -6.61 -0.06
N ALA A 160 -20.48 -6.47 -1.30
CA ALA A 160 -19.88 -5.56 -2.29
C ALA A 160 -20.02 -4.11 -1.81
N LEU A 161 -21.13 -3.82 -1.12
CA LEU A 161 -21.42 -2.55 -0.46
C LEU A 161 -20.88 -2.45 0.97
N THR A 162 -20.11 -3.44 1.43
CA THR A 162 -19.45 -3.42 2.74
C THR A 162 -17.96 -3.15 2.59
N PHE A 163 -17.48 -2.05 3.16
CA PHE A 163 -16.10 -1.58 3.07
C PHE A 163 -15.45 -1.54 4.45
N THR A 164 -14.34 -2.24 4.64
CA THR A 164 -13.66 -2.35 5.93
C THR A 164 -12.27 -1.71 5.87
N VAL A 165 -11.98 -0.77 6.77
CA VAL A 165 -10.67 -0.12 6.94
C VAL A 165 -10.05 -0.58 8.25
N ILE A 166 -8.82 -1.08 8.18
CA ILE A 166 -8.05 -1.54 9.33
C ILE A 166 -7.06 -0.43 9.72
N GLY A 167 -7.15 0.00 10.97
CA GLY A 167 -6.40 1.11 11.56
C GLY A 167 -7.23 2.38 11.66
N GLY A 168 -7.33 2.94 12.86
CA GLY A 168 -7.95 4.20 13.23
C GLY A 168 -6.94 5.32 13.51
N GLY A 169 -5.70 5.19 13.04
CA GLY A 169 -4.73 6.29 12.99
C GLY A 169 -5.05 7.32 11.90
N PHE A 170 -4.17 8.32 11.70
CA PHE A 170 -4.35 9.37 10.69
C PHE A 170 -4.72 8.83 9.31
N SER A 171 -3.88 7.95 8.75
CA SER A 171 -4.08 7.41 7.42
C SER A 171 -5.39 6.65 7.27
N GLY A 172 -5.78 5.85 8.26
CA GLY A 172 -7.03 5.09 8.23
C GLY A 172 -8.26 5.99 8.29
N ILE A 173 -8.26 6.97 9.20
CA ILE A 173 -9.36 7.93 9.36
C ILE A 173 -9.53 8.86 8.15
N GLU A 174 -8.42 9.34 7.58
CA GLU A 174 -8.46 10.15 6.36
C GLU A 174 -8.96 9.31 5.17
N THR A 175 -8.47 8.07 5.04
CA THR A 175 -8.88 7.15 3.97
C THR A 175 -10.36 6.82 4.05
N VAL A 176 -10.88 6.42 5.21
CA VAL A 176 -12.30 6.08 5.34
C VAL A 176 -13.19 7.30 5.13
N GLY A 177 -12.77 8.48 5.61
CA GLY A 177 -13.53 9.72 5.47
C GLY A 177 -13.68 10.15 4.02
N GLU A 178 -12.59 10.07 3.24
CA GLU A 178 -12.57 10.41 1.82
C GLU A 178 -13.22 9.31 0.95
N MET A 179 -13.02 8.03 1.29
CA MET A 179 -13.67 6.89 0.62
C MET A 179 -15.20 6.95 0.80
N LYS A 180 -15.71 7.21 2.01
CA LYS A 180 -17.15 7.37 2.25
C LYS A 180 -17.72 8.51 1.43
N GLU A 181 -16.99 9.62 1.31
CA GLU A 181 -17.40 10.74 0.46
C GLU A 181 -17.46 10.34 -1.03
N LEU A 182 -16.56 9.46 -1.49
CA LEU A 182 -16.58 8.98 -2.89
C LEU A 182 -17.82 8.14 -3.11
N ILE A 183 -18.10 7.21 -2.20
CA ILE A 183 -19.28 6.35 -2.27
C ILE A 183 -20.54 7.22 -2.31
N ASP A 184 -20.74 8.09 -1.32
CA ASP A 184 -21.95 8.90 -1.17
C ASP A 184 -22.22 9.80 -2.37
N ARG A 185 -21.18 10.45 -2.92
CA ARG A 185 -21.34 11.30 -4.11
C ARG A 185 -21.58 10.51 -5.40
N SER A 186 -21.24 9.22 -5.41
CA SER A 186 -21.38 8.35 -6.59
C SER A 186 -22.74 7.66 -6.64
N LEU A 187 -23.39 7.39 -5.49
CA LEU A 187 -24.66 6.66 -5.42
C LEU A 187 -25.78 7.22 -6.30
N ARG A 188 -25.81 8.52 -6.59
CA ARG A 188 -26.77 9.12 -7.54
C ARG A 188 -26.70 8.56 -8.97
N PHE A 189 -25.60 7.89 -9.33
CA PHE A 189 -25.40 7.25 -10.63
C PHE A 189 -25.72 5.74 -10.61
N TYR A 190 -26.04 5.19 -9.44
CA TYR A 190 -26.30 3.77 -9.19
C TYR A 190 -27.72 3.60 -8.62
N PRO A 191 -28.77 3.74 -9.45
CA PRO A 191 -30.16 3.76 -9.00
C PRO A 191 -30.65 2.45 -8.36
N ASN A 192 -29.97 1.32 -8.60
CA ASN A 192 -30.33 0.04 -7.99
C ASN A 192 -29.63 -0.18 -6.64
N VAL A 193 -28.82 0.76 -6.16
CA VAL A 193 -28.16 0.72 -4.85
C VAL A 193 -28.89 1.66 -3.89
N ASP A 194 -29.51 1.11 -2.84
CA ASP A 194 -30.05 1.93 -1.75
C ASP A 194 -28.87 2.44 -0.88
N PRO A 195 -28.76 3.76 -0.63
CA PRO A 195 -27.74 4.29 0.28
C PRO A 195 -27.71 3.63 1.67
N GLY A 196 -28.84 3.11 2.16
CA GLY A 196 -28.93 2.37 3.42
C GLY A 196 -28.26 0.99 3.41
N GLU A 197 -27.99 0.41 2.23
CA GLU A 197 -27.27 -0.86 2.08
C GLU A 197 -25.75 -0.71 2.24
N VAL A 198 -25.23 0.52 2.14
CA VAL A 198 -23.78 0.79 2.23
C VAL A 198 -23.33 0.73 3.68
N ARG A 199 -22.45 -0.23 3.97
CA ARG A 199 -21.82 -0.40 5.28
C ARG A 199 -20.34 -0.04 5.22
N VAL A 200 -19.88 0.85 6.10
CA VAL A 200 -18.45 1.20 6.19
C VAL A 200 -17.98 1.00 7.62
N VAL A 201 -16.96 0.16 7.81
CA VAL A 201 -16.46 -0.26 9.13
C VAL A 201 -14.98 0.13 9.28
N VAL A 202 -14.61 0.67 10.43
CA VAL A 202 -13.23 0.91 10.84
C VAL A 202 -12.92 0.02 12.03
N LEU A 203 -11.85 -0.77 11.93
CA LEU A 203 -11.34 -1.59 13.03
C LEU A 203 -10.07 -0.94 13.59
N GLU A 204 -10.05 -0.65 14.89
CA GLU A 204 -8.90 -0.11 15.61
C GLU A 204 -8.61 -0.97 16.85
N PHE A 205 -7.37 -1.42 16.97
CA PHE A 205 -6.95 -2.28 18.08
C PHE A 205 -6.83 -1.49 19.40
N ALA A 206 -6.44 -0.22 19.34
CA ALA A 206 -6.44 0.67 20.48
C ALA A 206 -7.86 1.00 20.96
N HIS A 207 -7.98 1.50 22.19
CA HIS A 207 -9.27 1.91 22.77
C HIS A 207 -9.88 3.16 22.10
N ARG A 208 -9.10 3.92 21.33
CA ARG A 208 -9.54 5.12 20.61
C ARG A 208 -8.85 5.28 19.26
N ILE A 209 -9.56 5.91 18.34
CA ILE A 209 -8.99 6.42 17.09
C ILE A 209 -8.13 7.66 17.35
N LEU A 210 -7.25 8.00 16.41
CA LEU A 210 -6.36 9.17 16.47
C LEU A 210 -5.66 9.30 17.83
N GLY A 211 -5.04 8.21 18.31
CA GLY A 211 -4.44 8.15 19.65
C GLY A 211 -3.35 9.20 19.95
N GLU A 212 -2.82 9.85 18.93
CA GLU A 212 -1.83 10.93 19.02
C GLU A 212 -2.48 12.32 19.20
N MET A 213 -3.79 12.43 19.04
CA MET A 213 -4.56 13.66 19.25
C MET A 213 -5.09 13.76 20.68
N PRO A 214 -5.35 14.99 21.18
CA PRO A 214 -6.12 15.21 22.39
C PRO A 214 -7.47 14.47 22.34
N GLU A 215 -7.86 13.89 23.48
CA GLU A 215 -9.07 13.06 23.62
C GLU A 215 -10.33 13.75 23.07
N LYS A 216 -10.53 15.04 23.37
CA LYS A 216 -11.66 15.83 22.87
C LYS A 216 -11.75 15.86 21.34
N LEU A 217 -10.60 15.90 20.64
CA LEU A 217 -10.56 15.90 19.17
C LEU A 217 -10.83 14.50 18.62
N ALA A 218 -10.28 13.46 19.23
CA ALA A 218 -10.57 12.07 18.86
C ALA A 218 -12.06 11.74 19.01
N ASP A 219 -12.68 12.16 20.12
CA ASP A 219 -14.11 12.01 20.39
C ASP A 219 -14.98 12.76 19.37
N TYR A 220 -14.58 13.99 19.03
CA TYR A 220 -15.26 14.76 17.99
C TYR A 220 -15.18 14.03 16.64
N ALA A 221 -14.02 13.51 16.28
CA ALA A 221 -13.82 12.75 15.04
C ALA A 221 -14.70 11.50 15.03
N HIS A 222 -14.70 10.72 16.11
CA HIS A 222 -15.52 9.53 16.25
C HIS A 222 -17.01 9.84 16.05
N ARG A 223 -17.55 10.81 16.81
CA ARG A 223 -18.97 11.23 16.67
C ARG A 223 -19.30 11.76 15.28
N THR A 224 -18.36 12.42 14.62
CA THR A 224 -18.57 13.01 13.29
C THR A 224 -18.60 11.94 12.21
N LEU A 225 -17.72 10.94 12.27
CA LEU A 225 -17.70 9.80 11.35
C LEU A 225 -18.91 8.89 11.57
N ALA A 226 -19.26 8.61 12.83
CA ALA A 226 -20.45 7.83 13.18
C ALA A 226 -21.74 8.45 12.63
N ARG A 227 -21.89 9.79 12.73
CA ARG A 227 -23.00 10.54 12.12
C ARG A 227 -23.07 10.43 10.59
N ARG A 228 -21.99 9.99 9.93
CA ARG A 228 -21.95 9.72 8.48
C ARG A 228 -22.20 8.24 8.15
N GLY A 229 -22.59 7.42 9.12
CA GLY A 229 -22.81 5.98 8.93
C GLY A 229 -21.53 5.16 8.86
N ILE A 230 -20.42 5.66 9.42
CA ILE A 230 -19.18 4.90 9.55
C ILE A 230 -19.20 4.22 10.93
N GLU A 231 -19.23 2.90 10.94
CA GLU A 231 -19.10 2.07 12.13
C GLU A 231 -17.63 2.04 12.58
N ILE A 232 -17.36 2.30 13.85
CA ILE A 232 -16.00 2.29 14.39
C ILE A 232 -15.97 1.30 15.55
N GLN A 233 -15.14 0.27 15.44
CA GLN A 233 -14.91 -0.73 16.47
C GLN A 233 -13.51 -0.56 17.04
N THR A 234 -13.42 -0.08 18.29
CA THR A 234 -12.16 0.05 19.02
C THR A 234 -11.92 -1.17 19.91
N GLY A 235 -10.66 -1.45 20.27
CA GLY A 235 -10.30 -2.67 21.01
C GLY A 235 -10.40 -3.95 20.17
N VAL A 236 -10.58 -3.83 18.86
CA VAL A 236 -10.83 -4.96 17.95
C VAL A 236 -9.75 -5.00 16.88
N GLY A 237 -9.02 -6.11 16.81
CA GLY A 237 -8.04 -6.39 15.77
C GLY A 237 -8.60 -7.29 14.67
N VAL A 238 -7.72 -7.70 13.75
CA VAL A 238 -8.04 -8.64 12.67
C VAL A 238 -7.32 -9.96 12.91
N ALA A 239 -8.07 -11.06 12.85
CA ALA A 239 -7.57 -12.42 12.99
C ALA A 239 -7.18 -13.03 11.63
N SER A 240 -8.04 -12.90 10.62
CA SER A 240 -7.79 -13.40 9.26
C SER A 240 -8.70 -12.72 8.23
N ALA A 241 -8.40 -12.89 6.95
CA ALA A 241 -9.28 -12.48 5.85
C ALA A 241 -9.27 -13.46 4.67
N THR A 242 -10.37 -13.49 3.94
CA THR A 242 -10.50 -14.14 2.62
C THR A 242 -10.85 -13.09 1.57
N GLY A 243 -11.12 -13.53 0.32
CA GLY A 243 -11.58 -12.62 -0.73
C GLY A 243 -13.00 -12.07 -0.50
N THR A 244 -13.74 -12.61 0.47
CA THR A 244 -15.16 -12.28 0.72
C THR A 244 -15.46 -11.92 2.17
N GLN A 245 -14.57 -12.24 3.12
CA GLN A 245 -14.83 -12.07 4.54
C GLN A 245 -13.59 -11.58 5.30
N LEU A 246 -13.83 -10.88 6.40
CA LEU A 246 -12.82 -10.54 7.41
C LEU A 246 -13.26 -11.08 8.76
N VAL A 247 -12.33 -11.69 9.51
CA VAL A 247 -12.58 -12.20 10.85
C VAL A 247 -11.86 -11.31 11.87
N THR A 248 -12.59 -10.80 12.85
CA THR A 248 -12.02 -9.96 13.90
C THR A 248 -11.43 -10.80 15.04
N THR A 249 -10.57 -10.20 15.87
CA THR A 249 -10.05 -10.87 17.08
C THR A 249 -11.13 -11.16 18.13
N ALA A 250 -12.31 -10.53 18.00
CA ALA A 250 -13.47 -10.78 18.84
C ALA A 250 -14.37 -11.92 18.29
N GLY A 251 -14.00 -12.52 17.14
CA GLY A 251 -14.76 -13.60 16.51
C GLY A 251 -15.89 -13.15 15.58
N GLU A 252 -16.10 -11.84 15.40
CA GLU A 252 -17.05 -11.33 14.39
C GLU A 252 -16.56 -11.67 12.98
N VAL A 253 -17.47 -12.14 12.14
CA VAL A 253 -17.23 -12.35 10.71
C VAL A 253 -17.94 -11.25 9.92
N ILE A 254 -17.17 -10.38 9.30
CA ILE A 254 -17.66 -9.27 8.48
C ILE A 254 -17.64 -9.70 7.02
N ASP A 255 -18.81 -9.78 6.40
CA ASP A 255 -18.96 -10.06 4.96
C ASP A 255 -18.60 -8.81 4.14
N THR A 256 -17.39 -8.75 3.59
CA THR A 256 -16.83 -7.56 2.93
C THR A 256 -16.01 -7.93 1.71
N ARG A 257 -16.19 -7.24 0.58
CA ARG A 257 -15.32 -7.40 -0.61
C ARG A 257 -14.32 -6.25 -0.77
N THR A 258 -14.16 -5.41 0.26
CA THR A 258 -13.15 -4.35 0.29
C THR A 258 -12.50 -4.28 1.66
N ILE A 259 -11.23 -4.67 1.73
CA ILE A 259 -10.41 -4.56 2.93
C ILE A 259 -9.28 -3.57 2.63
N VAL A 260 -9.17 -2.51 3.43
CA VAL A 260 -8.10 -1.51 3.30
C VAL A 260 -7.24 -1.55 4.56
N ALA A 261 -5.98 -1.98 4.43
CA ALA A 261 -5.02 -2.02 5.50
C ALA A 261 -4.19 -0.72 5.53
N THR A 262 -4.35 0.06 6.60
CA THR A 262 -3.50 1.22 6.90
C THR A 262 -2.51 0.95 8.05
N ILE A 263 -2.39 -0.33 8.42
CA ILE A 263 -1.50 -0.87 9.44
C ILE A 263 -0.32 -1.62 8.79
N GLY A 264 0.45 -2.35 9.60
CA GLY A 264 1.49 -3.23 9.10
C GLY A 264 2.80 -2.52 8.73
N ASN A 265 3.07 -1.34 9.31
CA ASN A 265 4.36 -0.70 9.11
C ASN A 265 5.49 -1.65 9.56
N ALA A 266 6.41 -1.90 8.64
CA ALA A 266 7.52 -2.82 8.84
C ALA A 266 8.84 -2.20 8.38
N PRO A 267 9.96 -2.65 8.94
CA PRO A 267 11.28 -2.28 8.45
C PRO A 267 11.42 -2.56 6.95
N SER A 268 12.13 -1.69 6.22
CA SER A 268 12.46 -1.98 4.83
C SER A 268 13.40 -3.20 4.76
N PRO A 269 13.14 -4.20 3.90
CA PRO A 269 13.99 -5.39 3.79
C PRO A 269 15.45 -5.08 3.45
N ILE A 270 15.70 -4.00 2.69
CA ILE A 270 17.06 -3.57 2.39
C ILE A 270 17.76 -3.05 3.65
N VAL A 271 17.06 -2.30 4.52
CA VAL A 271 17.61 -1.79 5.78
C VAL A 271 18.02 -2.94 6.70
N LEU A 272 17.20 -3.98 6.80
CA LEU A 272 17.52 -5.17 7.62
C LEU A 272 18.70 -5.98 7.07
N ARG A 273 19.05 -5.82 5.79
CA ARG A 273 20.20 -6.47 5.16
C ARG A 273 21.47 -5.62 5.18
N LEU A 274 21.36 -4.33 5.52
CA LEU A 274 22.55 -3.51 5.74
C LEU A 274 23.22 -3.97 7.02
N ASP A 275 24.54 -4.15 6.97
CA ASP A 275 25.36 -4.48 8.14
C ASP A 275 25.54 -3.24 9.04
N LEU A 276 24.41 -2.75 9.57
CA LEU A 276 24.28 -1.62 10.46
C LEU A 276 23.58 -2.08 11.74
N PRO A 277 23.84 -1.43 12.90
CA PRO A 277 23.15 -1.77 14.14
C PRO A 277 21.64 -1.51 14.00
N ILE A 278 20.82 -2.52 14.29
CA ILE A 278 19.36 -2.44 14.23
C ILE A 278 18.75 -2.59 15.62
N GLU A 279 17.88 -1.65 15.99
CA GLU A 279 17.06 -1.69 17.19
C GLU A 279 15.58 -1.61 16.82
N LYS A 280 14.78 -2.58 17.29
CA LYS A 280 13.32 -2.63 17.03
C LYS A 280 12.98 -2.48 15.53
N GLY A 281 13.84 -3.01 14.65
CA GLY A 281 13.68 -2.96 13.20
C GLY A 281 14.05 -1.63 12.54
N LYS A 282 14.72 -0.72 13.25
CA LYS A 282 15.22 0.55 12.72
C LYS A 282 16.72 0.67 12.95
N ILE A 283 17.42 1.45 12.14
CA ILE A 283 18.86 1.72 12.29
C ILE A 283 19.08 2.50 13.58
N ALA A 284 19.94 1.96 14.45
CA ALA A 284 20.35 2.61 15.68
C ALA A 284 21.24 3.81 15.37
N VAL A 285 20.85 4.97 15.89
CA VAL A 285 21.58 6.22 15.73
C VAL A 285 21.71 6.92 17.07
N ASP A 286 22.76 7.72 17.21
CA ASP A 286 22.85 8.65 18.33
C ASP A 286 21.90 9.85 18.15
N ARG A 287 21.90 10.76 19.14
CA ARG A 287 21.07 11.98 19.11
C ARG A 287 21.43 12.91 17.94
N THR A 288 22.60 12.76 17.34
CA THR A 288 23.05 13.56 16.19
C THR A 288 22.63 12.94 14.85
N MET A 289 21.93 11.79 14.90
CA MET A 289 21.51 10.95 13.77
C MET A 289 22.66 10.27 13.02
N ARG A 290 23.83 10.21 13.65
CA ARG A 290 24.96 9.40 13.19
C ARG A 290 24.72 7.94 13.57
N VAL A 291 24.99 7.02 12.66
CA VAL A 291 24.81 5.58 12.93
C VAL A 291 25.83 5.13 13.96
N THR A 292 25.39 4.38 14.97
CA THR A 292 26.27 3.92 16.05
C THR A 292 27.47 3.14 15.49
N GLY A 293 28.68 3.56 15.86
CA GLY A 293 29.92 2.93 15.40
C GLY A 293 30.44 3.41 14.04
N ARG A 294 29.83 4.40 13.40
CA ARG A 294 30.30 4.97 12.11
C ARG A 294 30.25 6.49 12.11
N ASP A 295 31.29 7.15 11.59
CA ASP A 295 31.37 8.61 11.55
C ASP A 295 30.85 9.24 10.25
N ASP A 296 30.71 8.43 9.22
CA ASP A 296 30.38 8.84 7.86
C ASP A 296 28.98 8.42 7.41
N VAL A 297 28.26 7.63 8.22
CA VAL A 297 26.91 7.14 7.93
C VAL A 297 25.89 7.79 8.85
N TRP A 298 24.80 8.26 8.26
CA TRP A 298 23.69 8.94 8.93
C TRP A 298 22.38 8.23 8.59
N SER A 299 21.42 8.21 9.51
CA SER A 299 20.07 7.70 9.20
C SER A 299 18.98 8.55 9.82
N LEU A 300 17.89 8.73 9.08
CA LEU A 300 16.75 9.54 9.48
C LEU A 300 15.42 9.05 8.90
N GLY A 301 14.31 9.64 9.36
CA GLY A 301 12.96 9.25 9.01
C GLY A 301 12.58 7.88 9.58
N ASP A 302 11.59 7.24 8.96
CA ASP A 302 10.96 6.05 9.55
C ASP A 302 11.89 4.83 9.69
N CYS A 303 13.04 4.80 8.99
CA CYS A 303 14.03 3.75 9.10
C CYS A 303 15.04 3.93 10.24
N ALA A 304 15.03 5.06 10.95
CA ALA A 304 15.99 5.37 12.02
C ALA A 304 15.34 5.38 13.41
N MET A 305 16.07 4.91 14.41
CA MET A 305 15.68 4.95 15.81
C MET A 305 16.29 6.19 16.48
N ILE A 306 15.66 7.35 16.30
CA ILE A 306 16.24 8.64 16.71
C ILE A 306 15.84 9.00 18.15
N PRO A 307 16.77 9.01 19.12
CA PRO A 307 16.49 9.45 20.48
C PRO A 307 16.37 10.97 20.58
N MET A 308 15.31 11.46 21.23
CA MET A 308 15.09 12.91 21.44
C MET A 308 15.67 13.42 22.76
N LYS A 309 15.97 12.52 23.70
CA LYS A 309 16.57 12.82 25.01
C LYS A 309 17.64 11.78 25.36
N ASP A 310 18.48 12.10 26.34
CA ASP A 310 19.45 11.15 26.86
C ASP A 310 18.76 9.98 27.58
N ASN A 311 19.35 8.79 27.52
CA ASN A 311 18.82 7.56 28.13
C ASN A 311 17.38 7.23 27.68
N ALA A 312 17.07 7.48 26.41
CA ALA A 312 15.79 7.15 25.80
C ALA A 312 15.48 5.65 25.93
N SER A 313 14.33 5.31 26.51
CA SER A 313 13.93 3.90 26.73
C SER A 313 12.47 3.66 26.37
N ALA A 314 11.59 4.60 26.70
CA ALA A 314 10.17 4.54 26.37
C ALA A 314 9.93 4.96 24.91
N ARG A 315 8.82 4.49 24.31
CA ARG A 315 8.46 4.82 22.92
C ARG A 315 8.39 6.33 22.65
N GLY A 316 7.89 7.11 23.62
CA GLY A 316 7.77 8.57 23.51
C GLY A 316 9.10 9.33 23.59
N ASP A 317 10.20 8.64 23.93
CA ASP A 317 11.54 9.23 23.99
C ASP A 317 12.21 9.29 22.61
N PHE A 318 11.62 8.65 21.61
CA PHE A 318 12.12 8.58 20.24
C PHE A 318 11.22 9.36 19.28
N ALA A 319 11.81 9.85 18.18
CA ALA A 319 11.08 10.55 17.14
C ALA A 319 9.98 9.65 16.53
N PRO A 320 8.71 10.11 16.46
CA PRO A 320 7.64 9.37 15.81
C PRO A 320 7.78 9.39 14.28
N PRO A 321 7.34 8.33 13.58
CA PRO A 321 7.47 8.18 12.12
C PRO A 321 6.47 9.08 11.38
N THR A 322 6.77 10.37 11.30
CA THR A 322 5.89 11.37 10.67
C THR A 322 6.66 12.24 9.69
N ALA A 323 5.98 12.71 8.65
CA ALA A 323 6.54 13.66 7.69
C ALA A 323 7.06 14.95 8.35
N GLN A 324 6.40 15.43 9.42
CA GLN A 324 6.84 16.62 10.15
C GLN A 324 8.22 16.42 10.77
N PHE A 325 8.44 15.28 11.42
CA PHE A 325 9.72 14.92 12.01
C PHE A 325 10.78 14.71 10.93
N ALA A 326 10.49 13.94 9.87
CA ALA A 326 11.41 13.71 8.77
C ALA A 326 11.97 15.00 8.13
N VAL A 327 11.15 16.05 7.97
CA VAL A 327 11.59 17.36 7.45
C VAL A 327 12.52 18.08 8.43
N ARG A 328 12.29 17.95 9.74
CA ARG A 328 13.12 18.58 10.78
C ARG A 328 14.44 17.83 10.96
N GLU A 329 14.38 16.50 10.97
CA GLU A 329 15.53 15.60 10.98
C GLU A 329 16.43 15.89 9.77
N ALA A 330 15.87 16.02 8.57
CA ALA A 330 16.61 16.38 7.36
C ALA A 330 17.41 17.68 7.50
N ARG A 331 16.87 18.69 8.19
CA ARG A 331 17.58 19.94 8.46
C ARG A 331 18.74 19.72 9.44
N GLN A 332 18.52 18.96 10.50
CA GLN A 332 19.52 18.70 11.54
C GLN A 332 20.65 17.79 11.03
N VAL A 333 20.35 16.75 10.23
CA VAL A 333 21.36 15.91 9.56
C VAL A 333 22.25 16.77 8.67
N ALA A 334 21.66 17.69 7.89
CA ALA A 334 22.45 18.58 7.04
C ALA A 334 23.34 19.55 7.84
N GLU A 335 22.91 19.98 9.03
CA GLU A 335 23.75 20.75 9.97
C GLU A 335 24.92 19.91 10.49
N ASN A 336 24.66 18.67 10.89
CA ASN A 336 25.66 17.77 11.46
C ASN A 336 26.66 17.27 10.40
N ILE A 337 26.23 17.01 9.16
CA ILE A 337 27.15 16.71 8.06
C ILE A 337 28.09 17.89 7.82
N ALA A 338 27.56 19.11 7.75
CA ALA A 338 28.39 20.31 7.55
C ALA A 338 29.36 20.53 8.72
N ALA A 339 28.91 20.36 9.96
CA ALA A 339 29.77 20.44 11.15
C ALA A 339 30.88 19.37 11.10
N SER A 340 30.54 18.13 10.74
CA SER A 340 31.50 17.03 10.62
C SER A 340 32.60 17.34 9.59
N LEU A 341 32.23 17.92 8.43
CA LEU A 341 33.21 18.32 7.40
C LEU A 341 34.12 19.47 7.83
N GLU A 342 33.68 20.28 8.78
CA GLU A 342 34.43 21.43 9.32
C GLU A 342 35.15 21.11 10.64
N GLY A 343 35.08 19.87 11.12
CA GLY A 343 35.65 19.46 12.41
C GLY A 343 34.98 20.13 13.62
N LYS A 344 33.72 20.56 13.48
CA LYS A 344 32.94 21.21 14.54
C LYS A 344 32.10 20.20 15.32
N PRO A 345 31.76 20.49 16.59
CA PRO A 345 30.86 19.67 17.38
C PRO A 345 29.50 19.48 16.70
N LEU A 346 28.96 18.27 16.77
CA LEU A 346 27.63 17.95 16.28
C LEU A 346 26.55 18.40 17.27
N SER A 347 25.36 18.71 16.76
CA SER A 347 24.22 19.12 17.59
C SER A 347 23.20 17.99 17.72
N PRO A 348 22.64 17.76 18.92
CA PRO A 348 21.61 16.76 19.13
C PRO A 348 20.27 17.20 18.52
N PHE A 349 19.50 16.23 18.03
CA PHE A 349 18.14 16.43 17.56
C PHE A 349 17.18 16.53 18.75
N VAL A 350 16.47 17.66 18.82
CA VAL A 350 15.38 17.87 19.76
C VAL A 350 14.25 18.56 19.01
N TYR A 351 13.06 17.97 19.04
CA TYR A 351 11.90 18.55 18.41
C TYR A 351 10.63 18.26 19.21
N ALA A 352 9.89 19.33 19.52
CA ALA A 352 8.53 19.24 20.00
C ALA A 352 7.58 19.54 18.84
N SER A 353 6.65 18.62 18.57
CA SER A 353 5.62 18.82 17.56
C SER A 353 4.85 20.11 17.84
N GLN A 354 4.55 20.88 16.79
CA GLN A 354 3.78 22.12 16.92
C GLN A 354 2.27 21.90 16.81
N GLY A 355 1.84 20.66 16.62
CA GLY A 355 0.44 20.29 16.44
C GLY A 355 0.25 19.12 15.49
N ALA A 356 -0.99 18.69 15.35
CA ALA A 356 -1.37 17.61 14.46
C ALA A 356 -2.70 17.94 13.79
N LEU A 357 -2.89 17.50 12.54
CA LEU A 357 -4.10 17.76 11.75
C LEU A 357 -4.54 16.46 11.08
N ALA A 358 -5.84 16.21 11.01
CA ALA A 358 -6.42 15.09 10.27
C ALA A 358 -7.68 15.55 9.51
N SER A 359 -7.80 15.11 8.25
CA SER A 359 -9.05 15.23 7.50
C SER A 359 -10.02 14.11 7.92
N LEU A 360 -11.31 14.43 7.99
CA LEU A 360 -12.40 13.45 8.20
C LEU A 360 -13.23 13.24 6.93
N GLY A 361 -12.71 13.72 5.79
CA GLY A 361 -13.44 13.82 4.53
C GLY A 361 -14.53 14.89 4.55
N ALA A 362 -15.12 15.13 3.38
CA ALA A 362 -16.34 15.93 3.24
C ALA A 362 -16.25 17.33 3.89
N ARG A 363 -15.12 18.03 3.72
CA ARG A 363 -14.85 19.37 4.29
C ARG A 363 -14.85 19.46 5.82
N ARG A 364 -14.51 18.36 6.51
CA ARG A 364 -14.43 18.27 7.98
C ARG A 364 -13.05 17.80 8.39
N GLY A 365 -12.55 18.31 9.52
CA GLY A 365 -11.25 17.94 10.06
C GLY A 365 -11.19 18.10 11.57
N VAL A 366 -10.07 17.67 12.13
CA VAL A 366 -9.63 17.99 13.49
C VAL A 366 -8.21 18.51 13.41
N ALA A 367 -7.91 19.55 14.17
CA ALA A 367 -6.58 20.13 14.19
C ALA A 367 -6.24 20.63 15.59
N GLU A 368 -5.01 20.35 16.02
CA GLU A 368 -4.38 20.99 17.16
C GLU A 368 -3.20 21.81 16.64
N VAL A 369 -3.11 23.08 17.01
CA VAL A 369 -1.98 23.96 16.69
C VAL A 369 -1.58 24.70 17.95
N ARG A 370 -0.38 24.41 18.47
CA ARG A 370 0.17 25.02 19.70
C ARG A 370 -0.82 24.98 20.88
N GLY A 371 -1.48 23.83 21.08
CA GLY A 371 -2.47 23.63 22.14
C GLY A 371 -3.87 24.18 21.85
N MET A 372 -4.05 24.97 20.79
CA MET A 372 -5.39 25.40 20.35
C MET A 372 -6.04 24.30 19.50
N GLN A 373 -7.27 23.93 19.84
CA GLN A 373 -8.02 22.87 19.19
C GLN A 373 -9.09 23.45 18.25
N PHE A 374 -9.14 22.94 17.02
CA PHE A 374 -10.09 23.32 15.99
C PHE A 374 -10.82 22.08 15.48
N THR A 375 -12.10 22.25 15.10
CA THR A 375 -12.95 21.14 14.61
C THR A 375 -13.80 21.55 13.43
N GLY A 376 -14.20 20.57 12.61
CA GLY A 376 -15.14 20.80 11.51
C GLY A 376 -14.50 21.54 10.34
N PHE A 377 -15.20 22.53 9.79
CA PHE A 377 -14.76 23.23 8.58
C PHE A 377 -13.50 24.08 8.80
N SER A 378 -13.36 24.74 9.94
CA SER A 378 -12.17 25.55 10.25
C SER A 378 -10.91 24.69 10.35
N ALA A 379 -11.00 23.53 11.00
CA ALA A 379 -9.91 22.55 11.05
C ALA A 379 -9.56 21.99 9.67
N TRP A 380 -10.57 21.69 8.84
CA TRP A 380 -10.34 21.24 7.47
C TRP A 380 -9.65 22.31 6.61
N LEU A 381 -10.04 23.58 6.75
CA LEU A 381 -9.39 24.67 6.05
C LEU A 381 -7.94 24.84 6.52
N LEU A 382 -7.69 24.77 7.83
CA LEU A 382 -6.33 24.78 8.39
C LEU A 382 -5.49 23.62 7.85
N TRP A 383 -6.04 22.41 7.80
CA TRP A 383 -5.42 21.23 7.20
C TRP A 383 -5.00 21.50 5.74
N ARG A 384 -5.92 22.03 4.92
CA ARG A 384 -5.63 22.37 3.52
C ARG A 384 -4.54 23.43 3.38
N MET A 385 -4.63 24.51 4.15
CA MET A 385 -3.64 25.60 4.11
C MET A 385 -2.27 25.15 4.60
N TYR A 386 -2.23 24.33 5.65
CA TYR A 386 -1.00 23.76 6.18
C TYR A 386 -0.31 22.91 5.11
N TYR A 387 -0.99 21.92 4.54
CA TYR A 387 -0.39 21.05 3.53
C TYR A 387 -0.04 21.79 2.23
N LEU A 388 -0.85 22.77 1.82
CA LEU A 388 -0.52 23.64 0.69
C LEU A 388 0.79 24.40 0.91
N ALA A 389 1.06 24.88 2.13
CA ALA A 389 2.31 25.55 2.47
C ALA A 389 3.53 24.59 2.45
N PHE A 390 3.32 23.32 2.77
CA PHE A 390 4.37 22.28 2.76
C PHE A 390 4.67 21.71 1.36
N LEU A 391 3.75 21.84 0.40
CA LEU A 391 4.00 21.41 -0.97
C LEU A 391 5.21 22.14 -1.57
N PRO A 392 6.15 21.41 -2.19
CA PRO A 392 7.33 22.02 -2.77
C PRO A 392 7.01 22.67 -4.13
N GLY A 393 7.39 23.94 -4.29
CA GLY A 393 7.22 24.72 -5.52
C GLY A 393 5.89 25.49 -5.62
N ILE A 394 5.95 26.74 -6.10
CA ILE A 394 4.79 27.64 -6.20
C ILE A 394 3.78 27.13 -7.25
N ALA A 395 4.26 26.59 -8.38
CA ALA A 395 3.40 26.07 -9.44
C ALA A 395 2.55 24.87 -8.96
N THR A 396 3.14 23.95 -8.19
CA THR A 396 2.43 22.82 -7.57
C THR A 396 1.33 23.32 -6.64
N ARG A 397 1.62 24.32 -5.80
CA ARG A 397 0.63 24.93 -4.90
C ARG A 397 -0.53 25.55 -5.66
N ALA A 398 -0.25 26.38 -6.66
CA ALA A 398 -1.28 27.02 -7.47
C ALA A 398 -2.18 25.98 -8.17
N ARG A 399 -1.58 24.91 -8.72
CA ARG A 399 -2.33 23.83 -9.39
C ARG A 399 -3.24 23.08 -8.41
N VAL A 400 -2.75 22.72 -7.24
CA VAL A 400 -3.57 22.06 -6.20
C VAL A 400 -4.72 22.95 -5.76
N LEU A 401 -4.46 24.24 -5.52
CA LEU A 401 -5.48 25.21 -5.11
C LEU A 401 -6.59 25.36 -6.16
N ILE A 402 -6.24 25.52 -7.43
CA ILE A 402 -7.23 25.64 -8.53
C ILE A 402 -8.08 24.37 -8.61
N ASN A 403 -7.47 23.19 -8.51
CA ASN A 403 -8.22 21.93 -8.55
C ASN A 403 -9.18 21.78 -7.36
N TRP A 404 -8.76 22.16 -6.16
CA TRP A 404 -9.66 22.16 -5.00
C TRP A 404 -10.87 23.08 -5.17
N ILE A 405 -10.72 24.20 -5.88
CA ILE A 405 -11.84 25.09 -6.23
C ILE A 405 -12.76 24.39 -7.24
N LEU A 406 -12.20 23.79 -8.30
CA LEU A 406 -12.96 23.10 -9.35
C LEU A 406 -13.68 21.83 -8.85
N ASP A 407 -13.04 21.02 -8.00
CA ASP A 407 -13.65 19.85 -7.35
C ASP A 407 -14.83 20.24 -6.45
N GLY A 408 -14.77 21.43 -5.85
CA GLY A 408 -15.89 21.99 -5.11
C GLY A 408 -17.14 22.27 -5.95
N LEU A 409 -16.97 22.46 -7.27
CA LEU A 409 -18.04 22.80 -8.23
C LEU A 409 -18.47 21.61 -9.10
N SER A 410 -17.61 20.62 -9.29
CA SER A 410 -17.84 19.50 -10.21
C SER A 410 -18.28 18.22 -9.49
N PRO A 411 -19.16 17.39 -10.09
CA PRO A 411 -19.39 16.02 -9.63
C PRO A 411 -18.09 15.18 -9.64
N ARG A 412 -17.92 14.27 -8.66
CA ARG A 412 -16.81 13.30 -8.72
C ARG A 412 -16.97 12.44 -9.96
N SER A 413 -15.89 12.29 -10.72
CA SER A 413 -15.86 11.35 -11.85
C SER A 413 -15.96 9.93 -11.31
N VAL A 414 -16.94 9.17 -11.83
CA VAL A 414 -17.09 7.72 -11.60
C VAL A 414 -16.44 6.89 -12.70
N VAL A 415 -15.61 7.51 -13.56
CA VAL A 415 -14.92 6.78 -14.62
C VAL A 415 -14.06 5.68 -13.99
N HIS A 416 -14.44 4.43 -14.28
CA HIS A 416 -13.66 3.26 -13.96
C HIS A 416 -12.47 3.19 -14.92
N LEU A 417 -11.33 3.70 -14.47
CA LEU A 417 -10.06 3.49 -15.15
C LEU A 417 -9.56 2.10 -14.76
N ARG A 418 -9.74 1.12 -15.65
CA ARG A 418 -9.27 -0.25 -15.44
C ARG A 418 -7.77 -0.22 -15.18
N ALA A 419 -7.41 -0.44 -13.92
CA ALA A 419 -6.10 -0.13 -13.39
C ALA A 419 -5.12 -1.30 -13.43
N GLU A 420 -5.62 -2.53 -13.58
CA GLU A 420 -4.84 -3.73 -13.32
C GLU A 420 -4.88 -4.71 -14.49
N THR A 421 -3.69 -5.16 -14.87
CA THR A 421 -3.52 -6.53 -15.36
C THR A 421 -3.66 -7.44 -14.14
N PRO A 422 -4.53 -8.48 -14.16
CA PRO A 422 -4.62 -9.43 -13.08
C PRO A 422 -3.23 -9.99 -12.74
N ARG A 423 -2.94 -10.25 -11.47
CA ARG A 423 -1.76 -11.05 -11.14
C ARG A 423 -1.92 -12.42 -11.79
N ASP A 424 -0.93 -12.77 -12.60
CA ASP A 424 -0.83 -14.03 -13.33
C ASP A 424 -0.93 -15.26 -12.42
N ILE A 425 -0.36 -15.16 -11.21
CA ILE A 425 -0.44 -16.18 -10.17
C ILE A 425 -0.79 -15.50 -8.85
N ARG A 426 -1.80 -16.02 -8.15
CA ARG A 426 -2.28 -15.49 -6.87
C ARG A 426 -2.66 -16.60 -5.90
N HIS A 427 -2.55 -16.33 -4.61
CA HIS A 427 -3.07 -17.22 -3.58
C HIS A 427 -4.48 -16.77 -3.18
N HIS A 428 -5.34 -17.73 -2.89
CA HIS A 428 -6.64 -17.49 -2.27
C HIS A 428 -6.74 -18.31 -0.99
N GLN A 429 -7.34 -17.70 0.03
CA GLN A 429 -7.69 -18.36 1.26
C GLN A 429 -9.21 -18.49 1.30
N TYR A 430 -9.69 -19.68 1.63
CA TYR A 430 -11.09 -20.02 1.77
C TYR A 430 -11.31 -20.61 3.15
N ARG A 431 -12.42 -20.25 3.81
CA ARG A 431 -12.84 -20.89 5.06
C ARG A 431 -13.62 -22.17 4.77
N ALA A 432 -13.66 -23.06 5.74
CA ALA A 432 -14.53 -24.23 5.69
C ALA A 432 -15.98 -23.80 5.36
N GLY A 433 -16.52 -24.38 4.29
CA GLY A 433 -17.85 -24.07 3.77
C GLY A 433 -17.90 -23.03 2.65
N ASP A 434 -16.83 -22.28 2.39
CA ASP A 434 -16.77 -21.29 1.31
C ASP A 434 -16.89 -21.96 -0.07
N ARG A 435 -17.55 -21.26 -0.99
CA ARG A 435 -17.62 -21.67 -2.40
C ARG A 435 -16.45 -21.04 -3.14
N VAL A 436 -15.59 -21.87 -3.74
CA VAL A 436 -14.47 -21.43 -4.58
C VAL A 436 -15.02 -20.89 -5.90
N TYR A 437 -15.87 -21.68 -6.56
CA TYR A 437 -16.71 -21.23 -7.68
C TYR A 437 -17.90 -22.18 -7.85
N GLU A 438 -18.91 -21.73 -8.60
CA GLU A 438 -20.08 -22.51 -8.95
C GLU A 438 -20.13 -22.83 -10.44
N ARG A 439 -20.86 -23.90 -10.77
CA ARG A 439 -21.17 -24.24 -12.15
C ARG A 439 -21.80 -23.03 -12.87
N GLY A 440 -21.28 -22.72 -14.05
CA GLY A 440 -21.73 -21.60 -14.88
C GLY A 440 -21.04 -20.27 -14.58
N ASN A 441 -20.29 -20.14 -13.48
CA ASN A 441 -19.40 -18.99 -13.25
C ASN A 441 -18.39 -18.86 -14.39
N ARG A 442 -17.90 -17.65 -14.65
CA ARG A 442 -16.85 -17.42 -15.63
C ARG A 442 -15.55 -18.09 -15.17
N ALA A 443 -14.85 -18.76 -16.08
CA ALA A 443 -13.54 -19.31 -15.78
C ALA A 443 -12.49 -18.18 -15.71
N ASP A 444 -11.63 -18.24 -14.69
CA ASP A 444 -10.66 -17.19 -14.32
C ASP A 444 -9.23 -17.73 -14.06
N GLY A 445 -9.02 -19.03 -14.26
CA GLY A 445 -7.72 -19.70 -14.10
C GLY A 445 -7.79 -21.19 -13.77
N VAL A 446 -6.61 -21.80 -13.66
CA VAL A 446 -6.38 -23.14 -13.13
C VAL A 446 -5.99 -23.04 -11.66
N TYR A 447 -6.52 -23.91 -10.81
CA TYR A 447 -6.27 -23.90 -9.38
C TYR A 447 -5.41 -25.09 -8.96
N THR A 448 -4.58 -24.89 -7.95
CA THR A 448 -3.82 -25.94 -7.26
C THR A 448 -4.04 -25.80 -5.75
N VAL A 449 -4.33 -26.90 -5.07
CA VAL A 449 -4.52 -26.92 -3.61
C VAL A 449 -3.14 -26.98 -2.95
N ILE A 450 -2.86 -26.03 -2.06
CA ILE A 450 -1.62 -25.99 -1.26
C ILE A 450 -1.86 -26.57 0.12
N GLU A 451 -2.96 -26.16 0.77
CA GLU A 451 -3.37 -26.60 2.10
C GLU A 451 -4.90 -26.77 2.14
N GLY A 452 -5.38 -27.67 3.02
CA GLY A 452 -6.81 -27.95 3.22
C GLY A 452 -7.39 -28.96 2.24
N ALA A 453 -8.72 -29.11 2.26
CA ALA A 453 -9.46 -30.04 1.44
C ALA A 453 -10.65 -29.35 0.77
N LEU A 454 -10.88 -29.67 -0.51
CA LEU A 454 -12.00 -29.15 -1.29
C LEU A 454 -12.84 -30.29 -1.86
N GLU A 455 -14.13 -30.02 -2.04
CA GLU A 455 -15.09 -30.89 -2.68
C GLU A 455 -15.45 -30.32 -4.05
N VAL A 456 -15.28 -31.12 -5.10
CA VAL A 456 -15.66 -30.80 -6.48
C VAL A 456 -16.91 -31.58 -6.83
N ARG A 457 -18.03 -30.88 -7.05
CA ARG A 457 -19.30 -31.45 -7.48
C ARG A 457 -19.55 -31.17 -8.96
N ARG A 458 -19.75 -32.22 -9.74
CA ARG A 458 -19.98 -32.15 -11.19
C ARG A 458 -21.28 -32.84 -11.55
N MET A 459 -22.08 -32.16 -12.36
CA MET A 459 -23.25 -32.75 -12.99
C MET A 459 -22.83 -33.45 -14.29
N ASN A 460 -23.14 -34.74 -14.40
CA ASN A 460 -22.95 -35.52 -15.60
C ASN A 460 -24.05 -35.20 -16.64
N LYS A 461 -23.83 -35.63 -17.89
CA LYS A 461 -24.78 -35.42 -18.99
C LYS A 461 -26.12 -36.15 -18.79
N ASP A 462 -26.14 -37.20 -17.98
CA ASP A 462 -27.31 -37.99 -17.60
C ASP A 462 -28.09 -37.40 -16.41
N GLY A 463 -27.65 -36.27 -15.86
CA GLY A 463 -28.26 -35.61 -14.71
C GLY A 463 -27.81 -36.15 -13.36
N THR A 464 -26.90 -37.13 -13.30
CA THR A 464 -26.31 -37.60 -12.05
C THR A 464 -25.24 -36.65 -11.52
N GLU A 465 -25.13 -36.51 -10.20
CA GLU A 465 -24.09 -35.69 -9.55
C GLU A 465 -22.94 -36.59 -9.10
N THR A 466 -21.73 -36.22 -9.48
CA THR A 466 -20.49 -36.87 -9.01
C THR A 466 -19.74 -35.91 -8.10
N THR A 467 -19.23 -36.44 -7.00
CA THR A 467 -18.47 -35.68 -6.01
C THR A 467 -17.08 -36.28 -5.90
N ARG A 468 -16.06 -35.42 -5.98
CA ARG A 468 -14.65 -35.78 -5.80
C ARG A 468 -14.02 -34.87 -4.76
N ASN A 469 -13.34 -35.44 -3.78
CA ASN A 469 -12.53 -34.68 -2.84
C ASN A 469 -11.11 -34.52 -3.40
N ILE A 470 -10.55 -33.33 -3.24
CA ILE A 470 -9.19 -32.98 -3.65
C ILE A 470 -8.45 -32.32 -2.48
N GLY A 471 -7.16 -32.59 -2.38
CA GLY A 471 -6.29 -32.14 -1.29
C GLY A 471 -4.96 -31.57 -1.79
N PRO A 472 -3.99 -31.35 -0.89
CA PRO A 472 -2.71 -30.73 -1.24
C PRO A 472 -2.00 -31.42 -2.40
N GLY A 473 -1.59 -30.65 -3.41
CA GLY A 473 -0.96 -31.14 -4.64
C GLY A 473 -1.94 -31.43 -5.79
N ASP A 474 -3.23 -31.57 -5.52
CA ASP A 474 -4.25 -31.69 -6.57
C ASP A 474 -4.52 -30.36 -7.26
N HIS A 475 -5.07 -30.43 -8.48
CA HIS A 475 -5.45 -29.28 -9.28
C HIS A 475 -6.86 -29.41 -9.87
N PHE A 476 -7.46 -28.28 -10.23
CA PHE A 476 -8.83 -28.21 -10.76
C PHE A 476 -9.06 -26.94 -11.60
N GLY A 477 -10.12 -26.94 -12.41
CA GLY A 477 -10.50 -25.79 -13.24
C GLY A 477 -9.71 -25.67 -14.54
N GLU A 478 -8.97 -26.71 -14.90
CA GLU A 478 -8.11 -26.86 -16.07
C GLU A 478 -8.86 -26.76 -17.41
N ARG A 479 -10.19 -26.90 -17.42
CA ARG A 479 -11.01 -26.82 -18.64
C ARG A 479 -10.89 -25.48 -19.37
N ILE A 480 -10.52 -24.42 -18.64
CA ILE A 480 -10.21 -23.10 -19.23
C ILE A 480 -9.11 -23.19 -20.30
N LEU A 481 -8.15 -24.12 -20.15
CA LEU A 481 -7.03 -24.31 -21.09
C LEU A 481 -7.47 -24.80 -22.48
N PHE A 482 -8.74 -25.16 -22.66
CA PHE A 482 -9.36 -25.53 -23.93
C PHE A 482 -10.33 -24.47 -24.46
N GLY A 483 -10.33 -23.27 -23.90
CA GLY A 483 -11.23 -22.19 -24.29
C GLY A 483 -12.63 -22.28 -23.65
N GLU A 484 -12.83 -23.14 -22.65
CA GLU A 484 -14.07 -23.09 -21.88
C GLU A 484 -14.13 -21.82 -21.05
N THR A 485 -15.12 -20.98 -21.34
CA THR A 485 -15.31 -19.70 -20.66
C THR A 485 -16.13 -19.82 -19.37
N ARG A 486 -16.72 -20.98 -19.10
CA ARG A 486 -17.59 -21.22 -17.93
C ARG A 486 -17.16 -22.46 -17.15
N ARG A 487 -17.35 -22.42 -15.83
CA ARG A 487 -17.07 -23.53 -14.91
C ARG A 487 -18.09 -24.67 -15.09
N GLY A 488 -17.60 -25.89 -15.28
CA GLY A 488 -18.44 -27.09 -15.42
C GLY A 488 -18.83 -27.77 -14.11
N ALA A 489 -18.27 -27.34 -12.99
CA ALA A 489 -18.45 -27.92 -11.66
C ALA A 489 -18.63 -26.82 -10.60
N THR A 490 -19.14 -27.19 -9.44
CA THR A 490 -19.14 -26.36 -8.23
C THR A 490 -18.05 -26.89 -7.30
N VAL A 491 -17.23 -26.00 -6.75
CA VAL A 491 -16.15 -26.35 -5.83
C VAL A 491 -16.36 -25.64 -4.50
N ARG A 492 -16.29 -26.41 -3.41
CA ARG A 492 -16.48 -25.93 -2.04
C ARG A 492 -15.32 -26.34 -1.14
N ALA A 493 -14.88 -25.44 -0.26
CA ALA A 493 -13.90 -25.78 0.77
C ALA A 493 -14.56 -26.61 1.87
N LEU A 494 -13.99 -27.78 2.17
CA LEU A 494 -14.40 -28.63 3.30
C LEU A 494 -13.69 -28.20 4.59
N GLU A 495 -12.47 -27.70 4.45
CA GLU A 495 -11.62 -27.17 5.52
C GLU A 495 -11.16 -25.76 5.18
N ASP A 496 -10.59 -25.05 6.16
CA ASP A 496 -9.85 -23.82 5.86
C ASP A 496 -8.71 -24.18 4.89
N SER A 497 -8.75 -23.60 3.69
CA SER A 497 -7.96 -24.04 2.55
C SER A 497 -7.20 -22.89 1.90
N ARG A 498 -6.00 -23.19 1.44
CA ARG A 498 -5.18 -22.27 0.65
C ARG A 498 -4.96 -22.84 -0.74
N VAL A 499 -5.31 -22.07 -1.76
CA VAL A 499 -5.13 -22.48 -3.16
C VAL A 499 -4.30 -21.45 -3.92
N MET A 500 -3.57 -21.91 -4.92
CA MET A 500 -2.93 -21.08 -5.92
C MET A 500 -3.81 -21.04 -7.17
N VAL A 501 -4.00 -19.86 -7.74
CA VAL A 501 -4.75 -19.65 -8.99
C VAL A 501 -3.78 -19.10 -10.03
N ILE A 502 -3.67 -19.81 -11.14
CA ILE A 502 -2.84 -19.45 -12.29
C ILE A 502 -3.78 -19.01 -13.42
N HIS A 503 -3.65 -17.77 -13.87
CA HIS A 503 -4.39 -17.26 -15.02
C HIS A 503 -4.04 -18.06 -16.29
N GLU A 504 -5.00 -18.23 -17.20
CA GLU A 504 -4.84 -19.05 -18.41
C GLU A 504 -3.57 -18.70 -19.19
N GLU A 505 -3.35 -17.42 -19.49
CA GLU A 505 -2.19 -16.96 -20.26
C GLU A 505 -0.87 -17.26 -19.55
N ALA A 506 -0.81 -17.07 -18.24
CA ALA A 506 0.36 -17.38 -17.43
C ALA A 506 0.66 -18.88 -17.42
N PHE A 507 -0.38 -19.70 -17.29
CA PHE A 507 -0.28 -21.14 -17.36
C PHE A 507 0.26 -21.60 -18.71
N LEU A 508 -0.28 -21.05 -19.81
CA LEU A 508 0.16 -21.38 -21.16
C LEU A 508 1.63 -20.98 -21.39
N ASN A 509 2.04 -19.79 -20.94
CA ASN A 509 3.43 -19.36 -21.03
C ASN A 509 4.38 -20.27 -20.21
N LEU A 510 3.95 -20.71 -19.01
CA LEU A 510 4.71 -21.67 -18.20
C LEU A 510 4.84 -23.02 -18.92
N ALA A 511 3.74 -23.54 -19.45
CA ALA A 511 3.73 -24.83 -20.14
C ALA A 511 4.51 -24.79 -21.47
N GLU A 512 4.52 -23.67 -22.19
CA GLU A 512 5.34 -23.49 -23.39
C GLU A 512 6.85 -23.55 -23.07
N GLY A 513 7.27 -23.01 -21.92
CA GLY A 513 8.68 -22.94 -21.52
C GLY A 513 9.18 -24.08 -20.63
N PHE A 514 8.29 -24.88 -20.04
CA PHE A 514 8.64 -25.89 -19.03
C PHE A 514 8.07 -27.27 -19.37
N ALA A 515 8.87 -28.05 -20.12
CA ALA A 515 8.47 -29.36 -20.65
C ALA A 515 7.86 -30.34 -19.63
N PRO A 516 8.36 -30.46 -18.37
CA PRO A 516 7.73 -31.36 -17.39
C PRO A 516 6.26 -31.03 -17.09
N LEU A 517 5.92 -29.73 -16.99
CA LEU A 517 4.54 -29.28 -16.78
C LEU A 517 3.69 -29.57 -18.01
N GLN A 518 4.24 -29.34 -19.21
CA GLN A 518 3.56 -29.67 -20.46
C GLN A 518 3.23 -31.16 -20.54
N SER A 519 4.22 -32.04 -20.36
CA SER A 519 4.03 -33.49 -20.44
C SER A 519 2.98 -33.97 -19.44
N TYR A 520 3.09 -33.54 -18.17
CA TYR A 520 2.13 -33.91 -17.14
C TYR A 520 0.70 -33.51 -17.54
N PHE A 521 0.48 -32.27 -17.97
CA PHE A 521 -0.87 -31.82 -18.34
C PHE A 521 -1.37 -32.44 -19.64
N SER A 522 -0.50 -32.67 -20.65
CA SER A 522 -0.89 -33.38 -21.87
C SER A 522 -1.38 -34.81 -21.57
N ASP A 523 -0.67 -35.55 -20.73
CA ASP A 523 -1.04 -36.92 -20.35
C ASP A 523 -2.31 -36.93 -19.47
N TYR A 524 -2.34 -36.09 -18.43
CA TYR A 524 -3.50 -35.95 -17.54
C TYR A 524 -4.79 -35.61 -18.29
N LEU A 525 -4.71 -34.67 -19.24
CA LEU A 525 -5.85 -34.21 -20.02
C LEU A 525 -6.32 -35.26 -21.03
N ARG A 526 -5.40 -36.03 -21.60
CA ARG A 526 -5.73 -37.18 -22.46
C ARG A 526 -6.43 -38.27 -21.66
N GLU A 527 -5.92 -38.62 -20.49
CA GLU A 527 -6.51 -39.67 -19.64
C GLU A 527 -7.86 -39.27 -19.04
N THR A 528 -7.98 -38.03 -18.56
CA THR A 528 -9.15 -37.57 -17.80
C THR A 528 -10.29 -37.07 -18.69
N HIS A 529 -9.94 -36.40 -19.81
CA HIS A 529 -10.93 -35.77 -20.68
C HIS A 529 -10.93 -36.33 -22.11
N GLY A 530 -10.00 -37.22 -22.46
CA GLY A 530 -9.87 -37.75 -23.83
C GLY A 530 -9.37 -36.72 -24.83
N LEU A 531 -8.65 -35.68 -24.37
CA LEU A 531 -8.28 -34.52 -25.17
C LEU A 531 -6.77 -34.44 -25.36
N ASP A 532 -6.32 -34.35 -26.62
CA ASP A 532 -4.95 -34.00 -26.95
C ASP A 532 -4.74 -32.48 -26.79
N TRP A 533 -3.88 -32.12 -25.84
CA TRP A 533 -3.57 -30.74 -25.52
C TRP A 533 -2.13 -30.39 -25.86
N THR A 534 -1.96 -29.24 -26.51
CA THR A 534 -0.66 -28.57 -26.68
C THR A 534 -0.78 -27.11 -26.23
N PRO A 535 0.18 -26.61 -25.43
CA PRO A 535 0.20 -25.22 -25.03
C PRO A 535 0.44 -24.35 -26.26
N SER A 536 -0.63 -23.80 -26.81
CA SER A 536 -0.58 -22.91 -27.96
C SER A 536 -1.56 -21.76 -27.73
N ARG A 537 -1.10 -20.54 -28.02
CA ARG A 537 -1.95 -19.35 -27.89
C ARG A 537 -3.18 -19.48 -28.82
N PRO A 538 -4.39 -19.13 -28.35
CA PRO A 538 -5.52 -18.96 -29.26
C PRO A 538 -5.17 -17.86 -30.26
N GLY A 539 -4.89 -18.24 -31.51
CA GLY A 539 -4.49 -17.32 -32.58
C GLY A 539 -3.37 -17.82 -33.51
N ARG A 540 -2.58 -18.83 -33.13
CA ARG A 540 -1.55 -19.40 -34.03
C ARG A 540 -2.04 -20.50 -34.97
N LYS A 541 -3.28 -20.99 -34.83
CA LYS A 541 -3.83 -22.06 -35.68
C LYS A 541 -4.40 -21.60 -37.04
N ASN A 542 -4.51 -20.30 -37.32
CA ASN A 542 -5.11 -19.77 -38.56
C ASN A 542 -4.12 -19.14 -39.56
N ALA A 543 -2.83 -19.46 -39.49
CA ALA A 543 -1.82 -18.96 -40.44
C ALA A 543 -1.17 -20.06 -41.31
N ALA A 544 -1.74 -21.26 -41.32
CA ALA A 544 -1.29 -22.35 -42.17
C ALA A 544 -2.48 -23.22 -42.60
N GLN A 545 -3.37 -22.65 -43.41
CA GLN A 545 -4.15 -23.36 -44.43
C GLN A 545 -4.24 -22.48 -45.66
#